data_AF-A0A3A5SWY6-F1
#
_entry.id   AF-A0A3A5SWY6-F1
#
_cell.length_a   1.000
_cell.length_b   1.000
_cell.length_c   1.000
_cell.angle_alpha   90.00
_cell.angle_beta   90.00
_cell.angle_gamma   90.00
#
_symmetry.space_group_name_H-M   'P 1'
#
loop_
_entity.id
_entity.type
_entity.pdbx_description
1 polymer ?
#
loop_
_entity_poly.entity_id
_entity_poly.type
_entity_poly.pdbx_seq_one_letter_code
_entity_poly.pdbx_strand_id
1 'polypeptide(L)'
;MEAVVRKQTSFRLREDLLQILQEHAKKANRSLNNFVESTLMNAMYSEPNEETTAAINEARSGKYAGTIDTTDFDSFMKSVNEIE
;
A
#
# COMPACT_ATOMS: atom_id res chain seq x y z
N MET A 1 -15.64 15.13 -2.64
CA MET A 1 -14.20 14.91 -2.40
C MET A 1 -13.68 16.13 -1.71
N GLU A 2 -13.31 16.00 -0.43
CA GLU A 2 -12.75 17.11 0.32
C GLU A 2 -11.38 17.47 -0.28
N ALA A 3 -11.17 18.74 -0.60
CA ALA A 3 -9.93 19.18 -1.20
C ALA A 3 -8.81 19.13 -0.15
N VAL A 4 -7.78 18.32 -0.41
CA VAL A 4 -6.61 18.24 0.48
C VAL A 4 -5.94 19.62 0.55
N VAL A 5 -5.89 20.20 1.75
CA VAL A 5 -5.23 21.48 1.99
C VAL A 5 -3.72 21.28 1.92
N ARG A 6 -3.08 21.88 0.91
CA ARG A 6 -1.62 21.83 0.73
C ARG A 6 -0.99 23.10 1.28
N LYS A 7 0.07 22.96 2.08
CA LYS A 7 0.93 24.06 2.52
C LYS A 7 2.24 24.03 1.74
N GLN A 8 2.71 25.19 1.30
CA GLN A 8 3.99 25.30 0.61
C GLN A 8 5.13 25.14 1.62
N THR A 9 6.02 24.19 1.34
CA THR A 9 7.22 23.90 2.15
C THR A 9 8.43 23.84 1.22
N SER A 10 9.54 24.47 1.63
CA SER A 10 10.81 24.45 0.90
C SER A 10 11.78 23.47 1.56
N PHE A 11 12.37 22.58 0.76
CA PHE A 11 13.43 21.67 1.19
C PHE A 11 14.72 22.02 0.45
N ARG A 12 15.85 22.00 1.17
CA ARG A 12 17.17 21.98 0.54
C ARG A 12 17.58 20.53 0.37
N LEU A 13 17.53 20.04 -0.87
CA LEU A 13 17.96 18.71 -1.24
C LEU A 13 19.33 18.79 -1.92
N ARG A 14 20.09 17.69 -1.85
CA ARG A 14 21.30 17.56 -2.67
C ARG A 14 20.92 17.56 -4.16
N GLU A 15 21.80 18.08 -4.99
CA GLU A 15 21.55 18.22 -6.43
C GLU A 15 21.40 16.86 -7.12
N ASP A 16 22.23 15.88 -6.75
CA ASP A 16 22.17 14.50 -7.24
C ASP A 16 20.82 13.85 -6.95
N LEU A 17 20.30 14.04 -5.73
CA LEU A 17 18.98 13.56 -5.33
C LEU A 17 17.87 14.22 -6.15
N LEU A 18 17.97 15.52 -6.41
CA LEU A 18 16.97 16.24 -7.20
C LEU A 18 16.89 15.69 -8.64
N GLN A 19 18.03 15.38 -9.26
CA GLN A 19 18.07 14.77 -10.59
C GLN A 19 17.40 13.39 -10.59
N ILE A 20 17.75 12.53 -9.63
CA ILE A 20 17.16 11.20 -9.48
C ILE A 20 15.62 11.31 -9.31
N LEU A 21 15.16 12.18 -8.42
CA LEU A 21 13.72 12.39 -8.19
C LEU A 21 12.99 12.85 -9.45
N GLN A 22 13.60 13.71 -10.27
CA GLN A 22 13.01 14.16 -11.55
C GLN A 22 12.90 13.02 -12.56
N GLU A 23 13.93 12.18 -12.68
CA GLU A 23 13.89 11.01 -13.57
C GLU A 23 12.79 10.03 -13.18
N HIS A 24 12.66 9.74 -11.89
CA HIS A 24 11.61 8.85 -11.40
C HIS A 24 10.21 9.46 -11.54
N ALA A 25 10.06 10.77 -11.29
CA ALA A 25 8.81 11.47 -11.51
C ALA A 25 8.38 11.39 -13.00
N LYS A 26 9.31 11.60 -13.94
CA LYS A 26 9.06 11.45 -15.38
C LYS A 26 8.66 10.01 -15.74
N LYS A 27 9.41 9.01 -15.25
CA LYS A 27 9.09 7.59 -15.47
C LYS A 27 7.70 7.21 -14.97
N ALA A 28 7.26 7.82 -13.86
CA ALA A 28 5.93 7.62 -13.30
C ALA A 28 4.82 8.46 -13.97
N ASN A 29 5.14 9.33 -14.95
CA ASN A 29 4.22 10.32 -15.53
C ASN A 29 3.58 11.24 -14.48
N ARG A 30 4.37 11.69 -13.49
CA ARG A 30 3.92 12.53 -12.37
C ARG A 30 4.75 13.81 -12.29
N SER A 31 4.16 14.87 -11.75
CA SER A 31 4.93 16.07 -11.40
C SER A 31 5.90 15.77 -10.26
N LEU A 32 7.03 16.49 -10.21
CA LEU A 32 8.03 16.30 -9.15
C LEU A 32 7.41 16.46 -7.75
N ASN A 33 6.58 17.49 -7.55
CA ASN A 33 5.90 17.72 -6.28
C ASN A 33 4.98 16.55 -5.90
N ASN A 34 4.18 16.05 -6.85
CA ASN A 34 3.27 14.94 -6.58
C ASN A 34 4.01 13.62 -6.33
N PHE A 35 5.12 13.39 -7.03
CA PHE A 35 5.99 12.25 -6.80
C PHE A 35 6.60 12.30 -5.41
N VAL A 36 7.22 13.43 -5.04
CA VAL A 36 7.84 13.64 -3.72
C VAL A 36 6.81 13.52 -2.60
N GLU A 37 5.63 14.14 -2.74
CA GLU A 37 4.54 14.06 -1.75
C GLU A 37 4.13 12.61 -1.50
N SER A 38 3.88 11.81 -2.55
CA SER A 38 3.51 10.40 -2.37
C SER A 38 4.65 9.52 -1.87
N THR A 39 5.89 9.78 -2.29
CA THR A 39 7.04 9.03 -1.77
C THR A 39 7.23 9.29 -0.27
N LEU A 40 7.12 10.56 0.16
CA LEU A 40 7.18 10.91 1.58
C LEU A 40 6.00 10.33 2.36
N MET A 41 4.79 10.38 1.78
CA MET A 41 3.61 9.77 2.39
C MET A 41 3.83 8.27 2.59
N ASN A 42 4.27 7.54 1.57
CA ASN A 42 4.54 6.10 1.66
C ASN A 42 5.66 5.76 2.66
N ALA A 43 6.65 6.65 2.83
CA ALA A 43 7.73 6.43 3.78
C ALA A 43 7.32 6.72 5.23
N MET A 44 6.40 7.67 5.45
CA MET A 44 5.99 8.12 6.79
C MET A 44 4.70 7.46 7.28
N TYR A 45 3.76 7.17 6.38
CA TYR A 45 2.55 6.42 6.69
C TYR A 45 2.84 4.93 6.60
N SER A 46 3.01 4.31 7.76
CA SER A 46 3.09 2.86 7.94
C SER A 46 1.81 2.26 8.51
N GLU A 47 0.84 3.09 8.90
CA GLU A 47 -0.43 2.60 9.43
C GLU A 47 -1.30 2.01 8.31
N PRO A 48 -1.73 0.75 8.44
CA PRO A 48 -2.68 0.16 7.51
C PRO A 48 -3.97 0.98 7.49
N ASN A 49 -4.55 1.18 6.31
CA ASN A 49 -5.86 1.84 6.22
C ASN A 49 -6.93 1.03 6.99
N GLU A 50 -8.11 1.63 7.22
CA GLU A 50 -9.18 0.99 7.99
C GLU A 50 -9.57 -0.39 7.42
N GLU A 51 -9.63 -0.51 6.10
CA GLU A 51 -9.92 -1.77 5.39
C GLU A 51 -8.86 -2.84 5.67
N THR A 52 -7.57 -2.48 5.60
CA THR A 52 -6.46 -3.41 5.87
C THR A 52 -6.42 -3.79 7.35
N THR A 53 -6.70 -2.84 8.24
CA THR A 53 -6.79 -3.11 9.68
C THR A 53 -7.95 -4.05 9.99
N ALA A 54 -9.11 -3.85 9.36
CA ALA A 54 -10.25 -4.74 9.48
C ALA A 54 -9.91 -6.16 8.99
N ALA A 55 -9.27 -6.30 7.82
CA ALA A 55 -8.82 -7.58 7.29
C ALA A 55 -7.80 -8.28 8.22
N ILE A 56 -6.84 -7.54 8.80
CA ILE A 56 -5.89 -8.08 9.79
C ILE A 56 -6.62 -8.58 11.03
N ASN A 57 -7.59 -7.83 11.54
CA ASN A 57 -8.38 -8.22 12.70
C ASN A 57 -9.29 -9.42 12.42
N GLU A 58 -9.89 -9.49 11.23
CA GLU A 58 -10.69 -10.63 10.77
C GLU A 58 -9.83 -11.89 10.66
N ALA A 59 -8.65 -11.81 10.05
CA ALA A 59 -7.70 -12.93 9.99
C ALA A 59 -7.28 -13.39 11.40
N ARG A 60 -7.00 -12.44 12.31
CA ARG A 60 -6.65 -12.74 13.72
C ARG A 60 -7.81 -13.29 14.54
N SER A 61 -9.06 -13.00 14.17
CA SER A 61 -10.25 -13.50 14.87
C SER A 61 -10.40 -15.03 14.73
N GLY A 62 -9.72 -15.63 13.75
CA GLY A 62 -9.80 -17.06 13.48
C GLY A 62 -11.14 -17.50 12.86
N LYS A 63 -11.99 -16.55 12.45
CA LYS A 63 -13.28 -16.84 11.77
C LYS A 63 -13.11 -17.76 10.56
N TYR A 64 -12.04 -17.56 9.80
CA TYR A 64 -11.68 -18.37 8.63
C TYR A 64 -10.44 -19.25 8.90
N ALA A 65 -10.21 -19.64 10.15
CA ALA A 65 -9.14 -20.58 10.47
C ALA A 65 -9.61 -22.01 10.19
N GLY A 66 -8.86 -22.74 9.36
CA GLY A 66 -9.14 -24.13 9.03
C GLY A 66 -7.94 -24.81 8.38
N THR A 67 -8.08 -26.11 8.08
CA THR A 67 -7.04 -26.87 7.39
C THR A 67 -7.27 -26.78 5.88
N ILE A 68 -6.32 -26.20 5.17
CA ILE A 68 -6.33 -26.14 3.71
C ILE A 68 -5.69 -27.43 3.19
N ASP A 69 -6.40 -28.13 2.31
CA ASP A 69 -5.87 -29.28 1.58
C ASP A 69 -5.20 -28.79 0.29
N THR A 70 -3.89 -29.00 0.16
CA THR A 70 -3.11 -28.56 -1.02
C THR A 70 -2.76 -29.71 -1.97
N THR A 71 -3.46 -30.85 -1.88
CA THR A 71 -3.12 -32.06 -2.64
C THR A 71 -3.39 -31.89 -4.15
N ASP A 72 -4.50 -31.26 -4.51
CA ASP A 72 -4.88 -30.93 -5.88
C ASP A 72 -5.87 -29.74 -5.90
N PHE A 73 -6.17 -29.22 -7.09
CA PHE A 73 -7.01 -28.03 -7.24
C PHE A 73 -8.44 -28.24 -6.71
N ASP A 74 -9.05 -29.40 -6.95
CA ASP A 74 -10.42 -29.67 -6.53
C ASP A 74 -10.48 -29.81 -5.00
N SER A 75 -9.51 -30.50 -4.40
CA SER A 75 -9.36 -30.63 -2.96
C SER A 75 -9.10 -29.29 -2.28
N PHE A 76 -8.28 -28.42 -2.89
CA PHE A 76 -8.04 -27.07 -2.43
C PHE A 76 -9.29 -26.21 -2.42
N MET A 77 -10.00 -26.12 -3.55
CA MET A 77 -11.22 -25.32 -3.67
C MET A 77 -12.30 -25.81 -2.72
N LYS A 78 -12.41 -27.13 -2.51
CA LYS A 78 -13.32 -27.70 -1.53
C LYS A 78 -12.96 -27.28 -0.10
N SER A 79 -11.69 -27.38 0.29
CA SER A 79 -11.24 -26.99 1.63
C SER A 79 -11.43 -25.49 1.92
N VAL A 80 -11.29 -24.62 0.91
CA VAL A 80 -11.54 -23.18 1.04
C VAL A 80 -13.04 -22.90 1.22
N ASN A 81 -13.90 -23.50 0.39
CA ASN A 81 -15.35 -23.34 0.48
C ASN A 81 -15.96 -23.87 1.79
N GLU A 82 -15.29 -24.82 2.46
CA GLU A 82 -15.73 -25.34 3.77
C GLU A 82 -15.37 -24.40 4.93
N ILE A 83 -14.42 -23.47 4.72
CA ILE A 83 -13.95 -22.49 5.72
C ILE A 83 -14.72 -21.16 5.61
N GLU A 84 -15.14 -20.80 4.39
CA GLU A 84 -15.85 -19.55 4.07
C GLU A 84 -17.31 -19.52 4.54
#